data_AF-A0A9W9B2B0-F1
#
_entry.id   AF-A0A9W9B2B0-F1
#
_cell.length_a   1.000
_cell.length_b   1.000
_cell.length_c   1.000
_cell.angle_alpha   90.00
_cell.angle_beta   90.00
_cell.angle_gamma   90.00
#
_symmetry.space_group_name_H-M   'P 1'
#
loop_
_entity.id
_entity.type
_entity.pdbx_description
1 polymer ?
#
loop_
_entity_poly.entity_id
_entity_poly.type
_entity_poly.pdbx_seq_one_letter_code
_entity_poly.pdbx_strand_id
1 'polypeptide(L)'
;MFQPSAILLGAVALLIPSALAGEGVHLANCGPDVGSAYVSVVAYYADDSQSNVAPFSQNIAFATNPARLVTWEGNSYTASFATGNTFTSHIQPGSFSFGQYAGSGNNQQRQFACFRDNNRQLWRSTPAYACFSIYYCLDA
;
A
#
# COMPACT_ATOMS: atom_id res chain seq x y z
N MET A 1 11.56 -0.66 -60.09
CA MET A 1 10.27 -0.82 -59.36
C MET A 1 10.63 -1.21 -57.93
N PHE A 2 10.39 -0.32 -56.97
CA PHE A 2 10.79 -0.48 -55.57
C PHE A 2 9.67 -1.18 -54.79
N GLN A 3 10.01 -2.25 -54.06
CA GLN A 3 9.09 -3.01 -53.22
C GLN A 3 9.32 -2.59 -51.76
N PRO A 4 8.34 -2.00 -51.06
CA PRO A 4 8.54 -1.60 -49.67
C PRO A 4 8.34 -2.80 -48.73
N SER A 5 9.31 -3.00 -47.86
CA SER A 5 9.27 -3.95 -46.75
C SER A 5 8.23 -3.52 -45.71
N ALA A 6 7.30 -4.42 -45.37
CA ALA A 6 6.37 -4.22 -44.28
C ALA A 6 7.04 -4.54 -42.93
N ILE A 7 7.22 -3.52 -42.08
CA ILE A 7 7.64 -3.67 -40.69
C ILE A 7 6.38 -3.98 -39.88
N LEU A 8 6.28 -5.21 -39.36
CA LEU A 8 5.27 -5.60 -38.37
C LEU A 8 5.58 -4.92 -37.04
N LEU A 9 4.84 -3.86 -36.72
CA LEU A 9 4.74 -3.29 -35.38
C LEU A 9 3.94 -4.26 -34.50
N GLY A 10 4.64 -5.08 -33.72
CA GLY A 10 4.03 -5.87 -32.66
C GLY A 10 3.56 -4.94 -31.54
N ALA A 11 2.27 -4.68 -31.46
CA ALA A 11 1.67 -3.97 -30.33
C ALA A 11 1.74 -4.88 -29.09
N VAL A 12 2.63 -4.56 -28.15
CA VAL A 12 2.60 -5.15 -26.81
C VAL A 12 1.39 -4.55 -26.10
N ALA A 13 0.30 -5.31 -26.02
CA ALA A 13 -0.83 -4.95 -25.18
C ALA A 13 -0.35 -4.97 -23.72
N LEU A 14 -0.23 -3.78 -23.10
CA LEU A 14 -0.24 -3.70 -21.65
C LEU A 14 -1.60 -4.22 -21.19
N LEU A 15 -1.62 -5.45 -20.69
CA LEU A 15 -2.66 -5.88 -19.76
C LEU A 15 -2.50 -4.96 -18.55
N ILE A 16 -3.31 -3.91 -18.50
CA ILE A 16 -3.59 -3.22 -17.24
C ILE A 16 -4.64 -4.14 -16.59
N PRO A 17 -4.28 -4.99 -15.61
CA PRO A 17 -5.30 -5.73 -14.90
C PRO A 17 -6.22 -4.69 -14.28
N SER A 18 -7.44 -4.62 -14.82
CA SER A 18 -8.54 -3.91 -14.21
C SER A 18 -8.87 -4.72 -12.97
N ALA A 19 -8.14 -4.48 -11.88
CA ALA A 19 -8.43 -5.08 -10.60
C ALA A 19 -9.85 -4.67 -10.22
N LEU A 20 -10.81 -5.58 -10.37
CA LEU A 20 -12.00 -5.60 -9.53
C LEU A 20 -11.45 -5.43 -8.12
N ALA A 21 -11.76 -4.31 -7.47
CA ALA A 21 -11.04 -3.83 -6.31
C ALA A 21 -10.86 -4.94 -5.28
N GLY A 22 -9.66 -5.52 -5.32
CA GLY A 22 -9.33 -6.71 -4.56
C GLY A 22 -9.08 -6.35 -3.11
N GLU A 23 -8.75 -7.37 -2.34
CA GLU A 23 -8.17 -7.20 -1.02
C GLU A 23 -6.93 -6.28 -1.10
N GLY A 24 -6.85 -5.30 -0.21
CA GLY A 24 -5.80 -4.29 -0.20
C GLY A 24 -5.30 -4.02 1.21
N VAL A 25 -3.99 -3.79 1.33
CA VAL A 25 -3.33 -3.40 2.58
C VAL A 25 -2.61 -2.07 2.40
N HIS A 26 -2.90 -1.11 3.26
CA HIS A 26 -2.25 0.19 3.26
C HIS A 26 -1.25 0.31 4.40
N LEU A 27 -0.01 0.69 4.06
CA LEU A 27 0.99 1.15 5.00
C LEU A 27 0.82 2.66 5.16
N ALA A 28 0.34 3.09 6.31
CA ALA A 28 -0.11 4.45 6.53
C ALA A 28 0.64 5.14 7.66
N ASN A 29 0.80 6.45 7.53
CA ASN A 29 1.29 7.31 8.59
C ASN A 29 0.15 8.20 9.07
N CYS A 30 -0.03 8.31 10.40
CA CYS A 30 -1.13 9.03 11.01
C CYS A 30 -0.65 10.19 11.89
N GLY A 31 -1.34 11.31 11.77
CA GLY A 31 -1.12 12.55 12.52
C GLY A 31 -2.04 13.67 12.02
N PRO A 32 -1.72 14.96 12.29
CA PRO A 32 -2.52 16.08 11.79
C PRO A 32 -2.51 16.16 10.26
N ASP A 33 -1.34 15.88 9.68
CA ASP A 33 -1.02 15.88 8.25
C ASP A 33 0.11 14.87 7.96
N VAL A 34 0.39 14.63 6.68
CA VAL A 34 1.42 13.64 6.25
C VAL A 34 2.85 14.00 6.70
N GLY A 35 3.18 15.30 6.81
CA GLY A 35 4.50 15.76 7.25
C GLY A 35 4.68 15.76 8.77
N SER A 36 3.58 15.71 9.51
CA SER A 36 3.54 15.75 10.98
C SER A 36 3.00 14.46 11.62
N ALA A 37 3.13 13.33 10.91
CA ALA A 37 2.71 12.04 11.44
C ALA A 37 3.55 11.62 12.65
N TYR A 38 2.92 10.95 13.63
CA TYR A 38 3.60 10.47 14.84
C TYR A 38 3.43 8.96 15.07
N VAL A 39 2.59 8.29 14.28
CA VAL A 39 2.39 6.85 14.35
C VAL A 39 2.21 6.25 12.97
N SER A 40 2.72 5.04 12.79
CA SER A 40 2.51 4.26 11.57
C SER A 40 1.60 3.06 11.84
N VAL A 41 0.66 2.83 10.92
CA VAL A 41 -0.32 1.74 10.98
C VAL A 41 -0.35 0.97 9.68
N VAL A 42 -0.81 -0.28 9.77
CA VAL A 42 -1.18 -1.13 8.65
C VAL A 42 -2.69 -1.26 8.68
N ALA A 43 -3.35 -0.92 7.58
CA ALA A 43 -4.80 -0.94 7.45
C ALA A 43 -5.23 -1.92 6.36
N TYR A 44 -6.11 -2.83 6.73
CA TYR A 44 -6.61 -3.88 5.86
C TYR A 44 -8.00 -3.54 5.32
N TYR A 45 -8.18 -3.73 4.02
CA TYR A 45 -9.43 -3.57 3.30
C TYR A 45 -9.76 -4.86 2.53
N ALA A 46 -10.95 -5.41 2.76
CA ALA A 46 -11.44 -6.52 1.95
C ALA A 46 -11.79 -6.09 0.52
N ASP A 47 -12.05 -4.79 0.32
CA ASP A 47 -12.28 -4.12 -0.95
C ASP A 47 -11.50 -2.80 -0.94
N ASP A 48 -10.38 -2.75 -1.67
CA ASP A 48 -9.48 -1.59 -1.73
C ASP A 48 -10.15 -0.33 -2.29
N SER A 49 -11.24 -0.45 -3.06
CA SER A 49 -11.97 0.72 -3.56
C SER A 49 -12.63 1.52 -2.43
N GLN A 50 -12.79 0.92 -1.25
CA GLN A 50 -13.30 1.54 -0.04
C GLN A 50 -12.20 2.09 0.88
N SER A 51 -10.95 2.16 0.41
CA SER A 51 -9.81 2.69 1.18
C SER A 51 -9.88 4.18 1.52
N ASN A 52 -10.96 4.87 1.12
CA ASN A 52 -11.29 6.25 1.50
C ASN A 52 -12.17 6.35 2.76
N VAL A 53 -12.47 5.22 3.41
CA VAL A 53 -13.22 5.14 4.67
C VAL A 53 -12.37 4.38 5.69
N ALA A 54 -12.47 4.72 6.97
CA ALA A 54 -11.76 3.96 7.99
C ALA A 54 -12.27 2.51 8.02
N PRO A 55 -11.40 1.49 7.98
CA PRO A 55 -11.83 0.12 8.19
C PRO A 55 -12.18 -0.08 9.66
N PHE A 56 -12.83 -1.20 9.98
CA PHE A 56 -13.07 -1.57 11.38
C PHE A 56 -11.76 -1.61 12.16
N SER A 57 -11.79 -1.24 13.45
CA SER A 57 -10.59 -1.15 14.29
C SER A 57 -9.77 -2.43 14.34
N GLN A 58 -10.43 -3.59 14.26
CA GLN A 58 -9.78 -4.91 14.21
C GLN A 58 -8.95 -5.15 12.95
N ASN A 59 -9.17 -4.36 11.89
CA ASN A 59 -8.45 -4.37 10.62
C ASN A 59 -7.39 -3.25 10.55
N ILE A 60 -7.08 -2.62 11.68
CA ILE A 60 -6.01 -1.64 11.83
C ILE A 60 -5.03 -2.19 12.87
N ALA A 61 -3.75 -2.21 12.52
CA ALA A 61 -2.70 -2.63 13.43
C ALA A 61 -1.57 -1.59 13.43
N PHE A 62 -0.95 -1.34 14.57
CA PHE A 62 0.25 -0.52 14.62
C PHE A 62 1.41 -1.26 13.95
N ALA A 63 2.24 -0.53 13.20
CA ALA A 63 3.44 -1.10 12.58
C ALA A 63 4.45 -1.61 13.62
N THR A 64 4.41 -1.07 14.83
CA THR A 64 5.26 -1.48 15.97
C THR A 64 4.49 -1.42 17.29
N ASN A 65 4.97 -2.19 18.28
CA ASN A 65 4.55 -2.08 19.67
C ASN A 65 5.80 -1.86 20.55
N PRO A 66 5.95 -0.70 21.24
CA PRO A 66 5.03 0.42 21.32
C PRO A 66 4.84 1.15 19.98
N ALA A 67 3.69 1.82 19.85
CA ALA A 67 3.31 2.57 18.66
C ALA A 67 4.22 3.79 18.45
N ARG A 68 4.78 3.92 17.25
CA ARG A 68 5.62 5.05 16.83
C ARG A 68 5.55 5.24 15.32
N LEU A 69 6.00 6.39 14.84
CA LEU A 69 6.29 6.60 13.43
C LEU A 69 7.46 5.71 13.02
N VAL A 70 7.38 5.10 11.84
CA VAL A 70 8.46 4.30 11.29
C VAL A 70 8.94 4.82 9.93
N THR A 71 10.17 4.47 9.58
CA THR A 71 10.68 4.60 8.21
C THR A 71 10.39 3.30 7.49
N TRP A 72 9.49 3.31 6.51
CA TRP A 72 9.09 2.11 5.79
C TRP A 72 10.25 1.55 4.95
N GLU A 73 10.93 2.43 4.23
CA GLU A 73 11.96 2.11 3.26
C GLU A 73 13.17 1.44 3.91
N GLY A 74 13.58 0.30 3.34
CA GLY A 74 14.71 -0.50 3.83
C GLY A 74 14.39 -1.35 5.07
N ASN A 75 13.13 -1.38 5.51
CA ASN A 75 12.73 -2.05 6.74
C ASN A 75 11.63 -3.08 6.48
N SER A 76 11.48 -3.99 7.46
CA SER A 76 10.36 -4.91 7.54
C SER A 76 9.63 -4.74 8.85
N TYR A 77 8.30 -4.68 8.78
CA TYR A 77 7.43 -4.50 9.95
C TYR A 77 6.35 -5.55 9.93
N THR A 78 6.18 -6.25 11.05
CA THR A 78 5.09 -7.19 11.27
C THR A 78 4.05 -6.53 12.17
N ALA A 79 2.91 -6.20 11.58
CA ALA A 79 1.75 -5.67 12.31
C ALA A 79 0.81 -6.83 12.67
N SER A 80 0.32 -6.85 13.91
CA SER A 80 -0.61 -7.87 14.41
C SER A 80 -2.00 -7.27 14.57
N PHE A 81 -2.97 -7.79 13.83
CA PHE A 81 -4.37 -7.39 13.91
C PHE A 81 -5.04 -8.01 15.13
N ALA A 82 -6.11 -7.38 15.62
CA ALA A 82 -6.87 -7.90 16.77
C ALA A 82 -7.54 -9.25 16.46
N THR A 83 -7.73 -9.58 15.18
CA THR A 83 -8.24 -10.87 14.71
C THR A 83 -7.23 -12.02 14.85
N GLY A 84 -5.97 -11.73 15.19
CA GLY A 84 -4.89 -12.71 15.28
C GLY A 84 -4.09 -12.90 13.98
N ASN A 85 -4.57 -12.33 12.87
CA ASN A 85 -3.80 -12.28 11.63
C ASN A 85 -2.63 -11.29 11.74
N THR A 86 -1.56 -11.56 11.00
CA THR A 86 -0.43 -10.64 10.88
C THR A 86 -0.23 -10.25 9.44
N PHE A 87 0.32 -9.05 9.23
CA PHE A 87 0.84 -8.62 7.96
C PHE A 87 2.28 -8.16 8.15
N THR A 88 3.18 -8.73 7.36
CA THR A 88 4.59 -8.33 7.32
C THR A 88 4.84 -7.57 6.03
N SER A 89 5.20 -6.29 6.13
CA SER A 89 5.66 -5.49 5.01
C SER A 89 7.17 -5.61 4.82
N HIS A 90 7.66 -5.55 3.58
CA HIS A 90 9.07 -5.44 3.23
C HIS A 90 9.23 -4.40 2.12
N ILE A 91 9.54 -3.15 2.50
CA ILE A 91 9.77 -2.07 1.54
C ILE A 91 11.26 -1.94 1.28
N GLN A 92 11.64 -1.95 0.01
CA GLN A 92 13.02 -1.84 -0.43
C GLN A 92 13.61 -0.48 0.00
N PRO A 93 14.92 -0.40 0.26
CA PRO A 93 15.55 0.89 0.50
C PRO A 93 15.53 1.73 -0.79
N GLY A 94 15.21 3.01 -0.68
CA GLY A 94 15.24 3.92 -1.82
C GLY A 94 14.20 5.02 -1.76
N SER A 95 13.97 5.64 -2.91
CA SER A 95 12.88 6.60 -3.14
C SER A 95 12.08 6.13 -4.34
N PHE A 96 10.76 6.18 -4.23
CA PHE A 96 9.84 5.63 -5.21
C PHE A 96 8.89 6.74 -5.69
N SER A 97 8.62 6.74 -7.00
CA SER A 97 7.57 7.58 -7.60
C SER A 97 6.20 6.96 -7.39
N PHE A 98 5.13 7.75 -7.45
CA PHE A 98 3.76 7.23 -7.35
C PHE A 98 3.50 6.07 -8.33
N GLY A 99 2.91 4.99 -7.84
CA GLY A 99 2.62 3.77 -8.59
C GLY A 99 3.84 2.89 -8.86
N GLN A 100 5.04 3.29 -8.46
CA GLN A 100 6.24 2.47 -8.59
C GLN A 100 6.22 1.33 -7.57
N TYR A 101 6.58 0.13 -8.02
CA TYR A 101 6.83 -1.00 -7.15
C TYR A 101 7.93 -0.66 -6.13
N ALA A 102 7.63 -0.88 -4.86
CA ALA A 102 8.49 -0.52 -3.74
C ALA A 102 8.89 -1.72 -2.87
N GLY A 103 8.27 -2.88 -3.08
CA GLY A 103 8.55 -4.08 -2.30
C GLY A 103 7.34 -4.99 -2.21
N SER A 104 7.32 -5.82 -1.18
CA SER A 104 6.28 -6.82 -1.00
C SER A 104 5.69 -6.76 0.40
N GLY A 105 4.56 -7.45 0.58
CA GLY A 105 4.04 -7.77 1.89
C GLY A 105 3.44 -9.16 1.88
N ASN A 106 3.22 -9.73 3.05
CA ASN A 106 2.59 -11.03 3.16
C ASN A 106 1.83 -11.17 4.47
N ASN A 107 0.78 -11.97 4.44
CA ASN A 107 0.20 -12.54 5.65
C ASN A 107 0.52 -14.05 5.69
N GLN A 108 -0.17 -14.82 6.53
CA GLN A 108 0.02 -16.27 6.63
C GLN A 108 -0.49 -17.05 5.41
N GLN A 109 -1.25 -16.41 4.52
CA GLN A 109 -2.03 -17.06 3.45
C GLN A 109 -1.65 -16.58 2.05
N ARG A 110 -1.22 -15.32 1.91
CA ARG A 110 -1.06 -14.61 0.63
C ARG A 110 0.19 -13.73 0.61
N GLN A 111 0.63 -13.45 -0.61
CA GLN A 111 1.66 -12.46 -0.91
C GLN A 111 1.04 -11.27 -1.61
N PHE A 112 1.61 -10.10 -1.38
CA PHE A 112 1.15 -8.83 -1.91
C PHE A 112 2.33 -8.09 -2.54
N ALA A 113 2.06 -7.39 -3.64
CA ALA A 113 2.98 -6.44 -4.24
C ALA A 113 2.67 -5.04 -3.70
N CYS A 114 3.67 -4.36 -3.17
CA CYS A 114 3.52 -3.03 -2.57
C CYS A 114 4.06 -1.94 -3.50
N PHE A 115 3.29 -0.87 -3.64
CA PHE A 115 3.55 0.26 -4.53
C PHE A 115 3.46 1.56 -3.76
N ARG A 116 4.26 2.55 -4.18
CA ARG A 116 4.22 3.88 -3.56
C ARG A 116 2.90 4.57 -3.86
N ASP A 117 2.19 4.99 -2.82
CA ASP A 117 0.99 5.80 -2.96
C ASP A 117 1.32 7.30 -3.04
N ASN A 118 0.33 8.13 -3.36
CA ASN A 118 0.45 9.57 -3.52
C ASN A 118 0.23 10.36 -2.22
N ASN A 119 0.35 9.72 -1.06
CA ASN A 119 0.07 10.32 0.25
C ASN A 119 -1.39 10.78 0.44
N ARG A 120 -2.35 10.21 -0.29
CA ARG A 120 -3.77 10.51 -0.07
C ARG A 120 -4.22 10.18 1.34
N GLN A 121 -5.16 10.99 1.85
CA GLN A 121 -5.85 10.69 3.09
C GLN A 121 -6.71 9.43 2.89
N LEU A 122 -6.53 8.44 3.76
CA LEU A 122 -7.40 7.26 3.84
C LEU A 122 -8.64 7.61 4.66
N TRP A 123 -8.44 8.08 5.90
CA TRP A 123 -9.53 8.53 6.77
C TRP A 123 -9.07 9.60 7.75
N ARG A 124 -10.04 10.28 8.37
CA ARG A 124 -9.83 11.27 9.42
C ARG A 124 -10.79 11.00 10.57
N SER A 125 -10.24 10.82 11.77
CA SER A 125 -11.03 10.64 13.01
C SER A 125 -11.23 11.96 13.73
N THR A 126 -10.20 12.82 13.76
CA THR A 126 -10.25 14.15 14.36
C THR A 126 -9.41 15.15 13.55
N PRO A 127 -9.49 16.46 13.83
CA PRO A 127 -8.58 17.43 13.21
C PRO A 127 -7.08 17.11 13.45
N ALA A 128 -6.76 16.49 14.58
CA ALA A 128 -5.39 16.11 14.95
C ALA A 128 -5.00 14.67 14.56
N TYR A 129 -5.92 13.89 13.99
CA TYR A 129 -5.71 12.49 13.65
C TYR A 129 -6.37 12.13 12.31
N ALA A 130 -5.55 12.09 11.27
CA ALA A 130 -5.83 11.51 9.97
C ALA A 130 -4.72 10.55 9.57
N CYS A 131 -5.06 9.53 8.79
CA CYS A 131 -4.12 8.54 8.28
C CYS A 131 -3.95 8.71 6.78
N PHE A 132 -2.71 8.72 6.33
CA PHE A 132 -2.31 8.95 4.95
C PHE A 132 -1.59 7.72 4.42
N SER A 133 -1.99 7.28 3.23
CA SER A 133 -1.39 6.11 2.58
C SER A 133 0.01 6.43 2.09
N ILE A 134 1.02 5.72 2.58
CA ILE A 134 2.39 5.82 2.08
C ILE A 134 2.62 4.74 1.01
N TYR A 135 2.20 3.52 1.30
CA TYR A 135 2.21 2.42 0.34
C TYR A 135 0.87 1.71 0.34
N TYR A 136 0.48 1.18 -0.82
CA TYR A 136 -0.63 0.26 -0.95
C TYR A 136 -0.09 -1.07 -1.48
N CYS A 137 -0.62 -2.17 -0.95
CA CYS A 137 -0.20 -3.52 -1.27
C CYS A 137 -1.43 -4.30 -1.77
N LEU A 138 -1.34 -4.83 -2.97
CA LEU A 138 -2.42 -5.56 -3.63
C LEU A 138 -2.02 -7.03 -3.82
N ASP A 139 -3.01 -7.91 -3.85
CA ASP A 139 -2.80 -9.34 -4.12
C ASP A 139 -2.03 -9.52 -5.45
N ALA A 140 -0.99 -10.35 -5.43
CA ALA A 140 0.00 -10.47 -6.50
C ALA A 140 -0.29 -11.62 -7.49
#